data_AF-A0A7X1GKV6-F1
#
_entry.id   AF-A0A7X1GKV6-F1
#
_cell.length_a   1.000
_cell.length_b   1.000
_cell.length_c   1.000
_cell.angle_alpha   90.00
_cell.angle_beta   90.00
_cell.angle_gamma   90.00
#
_symmetry.space_group_name_H-M   'P 1'
#
loop_
_entity.id
_entity.type
_entity.pdbx_description
1 polymer ?
#
loop_
_entity_poly.entity_id
_entity_poly.type
_entity_poly.pdbx_seq_one_letter_code
_entity_poly.pdbx_strand_id
1 'polypeptide(L)'
;MKHHRIILMMMIIGIASFLTSCASTPKIKRIDVDKIIDISGRWNDTDSRLVAEDMIRDCLKQPFLESFKSKKHRMPTLIVGFIKNRSHEHINIQTFVKDLERALINSGQVQFVASKGERAQIREERLDMARHASEDTMKGPGEEVGADFMLIGVINTIRDEASGKAVMYYQVNLELIAMANNIKVWVGEKKIKKLIKKPGLSW
;
A
#
# COMPACT_ATOMS: atom_id res chain seq x y z
N MET A 1 -29.33 -14.69 65.53
CA MET A 1 -27.88 -14.49 65.21
C MET A 1 -27.39 -15.21 63.95
N LYS A 2 -27.83 -16.46 63.65
CA LYS A 2 -27.36 -17.19 62.45
C LYS A 2 -27.80 -16.56 61.11
N HIS A 3 -29.05 -16.11 60.99
CA HIS A 3 -29.56 -15.49 59.75
C HIS A 3 -28.88 -14.16 59.38
N HIS A 4 -28.48 -13.36 60.38
CA HIS A 4 -27.76 -12.10 60.15
C HIS A 4 -26.35 -12.33 59.57
N ARG A 5 -25.68 -13.43 59.98
CA ARG A 5 -24.38 -13.84 59.42
C ARG A 5 -24.48 -14.34 57.98
N ILE A 6 -25.58 -15.02 57.63
CA ILE A 6 -25.82 -15.52 56.27
C ILE A 6 -26.13 -14.36 55.31
N ILE A 7 -26.93 -13.39 55.74
CA ILE A 7 -27.25 -12.18 54.95
C ILE A 7 -25.97 -11.33 54.73
N LEU A 8 -25.16 -11.15 55.77
CA LEU A 8 -23.87 -10.45 55.66
C LEU A 8 -22.90 -11.16 54.70
N MET A 9 -22.87 -12.49 54.72
CA MET A 9 -22.02 -13.30 53.85
C MET A 9 -22.49 -13.25 52.38
N MET A 10 -23.79 -13.25 52.11
CA MET A 10 -24.34 -13.05 50.76
C MET A 10 -24.09 -11.63 50.22
N MET A 11 -24.13 -10.62 51.08
CA MET A 11 -23.82 -9.23 50.70
C MET A 11 -22.34 -9.03 50.35
N ILE A 12 -21.43 -9.70 51.07
CA ILE A 12 -19.99 -9.69 50.76
C ILE A 12 -19.69 -10.39 49.43
N ILE A 13 -20.35 -11.51 49.14
CA ILE A 13 -20.21 -12.23 47.85
C ILE A 13 -20.80 -11.40 46.69
N GLY A 14 -21.91 -10.69 46.91
CA GLY A 14 -22.49 -9.76 45.95
C GLY A 14 -21.56 -8.60 45.60
N ILE A 15 -20.91 -7.99 46.59
CA ILE A 15 -19.97 -6.88 46.40
C ILE A 15 -18.67 -7.34 45.71
N ALA A 16 -18.19 -8.56 46.00
CA ALA A 16 -17.02 -9.13 45.33
C ALA A 16 -17.25 -9.39 43.83
N SER A 17 -18.50 -9.57 43.41
CA SER A 17 -18.86 -9.84 42.00
C SER A 17 -18.75 -8.59 41.11
N PHE A 18 -18.82 -7.38 41.68
CA PHE A 18 -18.73 -6.12 40.94
C PHE A 18 -17.28 -5.66 40.64
N LEU A 19 -16.26 -6.30 41.21
CA LEU A 19 -14.85 -5.93 41.01
C LEU A 19 -14.19 -6.59 39.78
N THR A 20 -14.92 -7.39 39.01
CA THR A 20 -14.38 -8.07 37.81
C THR A 20 -14.58 -7.31 36.50
N SER A 21 -15.17 -6.10 36.54
CA SER A 21 -15.22 -5.20 35.38
C SER A 21 -13.90 -4.43 35.24
N CYS A 22 -12.81 -5.17 35.01
CA CYS A 22 -11.57 -4.57 34.55
C CYS A 22 -11.79 -4.20 33.09
N ALA A 23 -12.08 -2.92 32.85
CA ALA A 23 -12.22 -2.34 31.53
C ALA A 23 -11.04 -2.77 30.65
N SER A 24 -11.31 -3.68 29.72
CA SER A 24 -10.35 -4.11 28.69
C SER A 24 -10.20 -2.99 27.67
N THR A 25 -9.55 -1.90 28.08
CA THR A 25 -9.08 -0.90 27.15
C THR A 25 -8.03 -1.57 26.25
N PRO A 26 -8.17 -1.50 24.91
CA PRO A 26 -7.18 -2.08 24.02
C PRO A 26 -5.82 -1.45 24.35
N LYS A 27 -4.84 -2.29 24.72
CA LYS A 27 -3.47 -1.83 24.97
C LYS A 27 -2.85 -1.40 23.64
N ILE A 28 -2.91 -0.11 23.35
CA ILE A 28 -2.30 0.49 22.16
C ILE A 28 -0.80 0.59 22.42
N LYS A 29 0.00 -0.30 21.83
CA LYS A 29 1.45 -0.21 21.84
C LYS A 29 1.92 0.26 20.46
N ARG A 30 2.58 1.41 20.40
CA ARG A 30 3.32 1.82 19.20
C ARG A 30 4.48 0.85 19.00
N ILE A 31 4.54 0.29 17.80
CA ILE A 31 5.59 -0.61 17.36
C ILE A 31 6.29 0.04 16.16
N ASP A 32 7.53 -0.35 15.96
CA ASP A 32 8.31 0.07 14.80
C ASP A 32 7.64 -0.41 13.50
N VAL A 33 7.61 0.44 12.48
CA VAL A 33 6.99 0.19 11.17
C VAL A 33 7.79 -0.84 10.39
N ASP A 34 9.08 -0.98 10.66
CA ASP A 34 9.95 -1.95 9.98
C ASP A 34 9.81 -3.38 10.51
N LYS A 35 9.09 -3.56 11.62
CA LYS A 35 8.87 -4.89 12.19
C LYS A 35 7.78 -5.64 11.42
N ILE A 36 8.16 -6.72 10.75
CA ILE A 36 7.22 -7.63 10.08
C ILE A 36 6.33 -8.31 11.14
N ILE A 37 5.05 -7.93 11.19
CA ILE A 37 4.05 -8.61 12.01
C ILE A 37 2.92 -9.07 11.12
N ASP A 38 2.78 -10.39 10.97
CA ASP A 38 1.65 -10.98 10.27
C ASP A 38 0.64 -11.52 11.27
N ILE A 39 -0.42 -10.75 11.50
CA ILE A 39 -1.47 -11.08 12.48
C ILE A 39 -2.58 -11.94 11.84
N SER A 40 -2.89 -11.68 10.57
CA SER A 40 -4.09 -12.24 9.91
C SER A 40 -3.80 -13.08 8.67
N GLY A 41 -2.56 -13.10 8.18
CA GLY A 41 -2.17 -13.70 6.89
C GLY A 41 -2.69 -12.93 5.67
N ARG A 42 -3.26 -11.74 5.88
CA ARG A 42 -3.77 -10.86 4.82
C ARG A 42 -2.65 -9.99 4.24
N TRP A 43 -2.94 -9.30 3.15
CA TRP A 43 -2.05 -8.28 2.63
C TRP A 43 -1.81 -7.19 3.69
N ASN A 44 -0.55 -6.84 3.94
CA ASN A 44 -0.17 -5.79 4.88
C ASN A 44 0.78 -4.76 4.25
N ASP A 45 1.15 -3.76 5.04
CA ASP A 45 2.08 -2.69 4.68
C ASP A 45 3.47 -3.22 4.28
N THR A 46 3.95 -4.26 4.94
CA THR A 46 5.23 -4.89 4.63
C THR A 46 5.19 -5.57 3.26
N ASP A 47 4.15 -6.34 2.96
CA ASP A 47 3.97 -6.97 1.65
C ASP A 47 3.93 -5.91 0.54
N SER A 48 3.19 -4.84 0.77
CA SER A 48 3.06 -3.70 -0.14
C SER A 48 4.41 -3.09 -0.49
N ARG A 49 5.18 -2.73 0.54
CA ARG A 49 6.50 -2.13 0.38
C ARG A 49 7.48 -3.06 -0.31
N LEU A 50 7.60 -4.31 0.15
CA LEU A 50 8.54 -5.27 -0.41
C LEU A 50 8.23 -5.61 -1.87
N VAL A 51 6.94 -5.79 -2.22
CA VAL A 51 6.55 -6.04 -3.61
C VAL A 51 6.87 -4.83 -4.47
N ALA A 52 6.56 -3.62 -4.01
CA ALA A 52 6.86 -2.41 -4.77
C ALA A 52 8.36 -2.24 -5.01
N GLU A 53 9.19 -2.32 -3.97
CA GLU A 53 10.65 -2.21 -4.07
C GLU A 53 11.25 -3.25 -5.01
N ASP A 54 10.82 -4.52 -4.88
CA ASP A 54 11.30 -5.61 -5.72
C ASP A 54 10.93 -5.40 -7.19
N MET A 55 9.67 -5.05 -7.46
CA MET A 55 9.15 -4.89 -8.81
C MET A 55 9.75 -3.67 -9.52
N ILE A 56 9.90 -2.54 -8.84
CA ILE A 56 10.54 -1.37 -9.41
C ILE A 56 12.03 -1.64 -9.67
N ARG A 57 12.72 -2.29 -8.73
CA ARG A 57 14.11 -2.67 -8.92
C ARG A 57 14.29 -3.63 -10.10
N ASP A 58 13.38 -4.58 -10.30
CA ASP A 58 13.41 -5.46 -11.47
C ASP A 58 13.17 -4.67 -12.76
N CYS A 59 12.13 -3.84 -12.80
CA CYS A 59 11.80 -2.98 -13.94
C CYS A 59 12.99 -2.11 -14.37
N LEU A 60 13.62 -1.40 -13.43
CA LEU A 60 14.72 -0.47 -13.74
C LEU A 60 16.02 -1.17 -14.15
N LYS A 61 16.17 -2.48 -13.92
CA LYS A 61 17.32 -3.26 -14.42
C LYS A 61 17.20 -3.64 -15.88
N GLN A 62 16.04 -3.41 -16.51
CA GLN A 62 15.79 -3.89 -17.85
C GLN A 62 16.45 -3.02 -18.93
N PRO A 63 16.79 -3.60 -20.10
CA PRO A 63 17.50 -2.90 -21.16
C PRO A 63 16.80 -1.65 -21.71
N PHE A 64 15.48 -1.53 -21.56
CA PHE A 64 14.72 -0.38 -22.08
C PHE A 64 15.22 0.94 -21.47
N LEU A 65 15.63 0.93 -20.20
CA LEU A 65 16.03 2.13 -19.48
C LEU A 65 17.32 2.72 -20.07
N GLU A 66 18.34 1.88 -20.23
CA GLU A 66 19.61 2.30 -20.82
C GLU A 66 19.47 2.66 -22.30
N SER A 67 18.67 1.88 -23.06
CA SER A 67 18.33 2.25 -24.44
C SER A 67 17.63 3.61 -24.52
N PHE A 68 16.74 3.94 -23.58
CA PHE A 68 16.06 5.23 -23.56
C PHE A 68 17.03 6.37 -23.25
N LYS A 69 17.84 6.23 -22.19
CA LYS A 69 18.83 7.23 -21.79
C LYS A 69 19.82 7.52 -22.92
N SER A 70 20.30 6.47 -23.60
CA SER A 70 21.21 6.60 -24.74
C SER A 70 20.58 7.34 -25.93
N LYS A 71 19.31 7.08 -26.24
CA LYS A 71 18.62 7.69 -27.40
C LYS A 71 18.08 9.10 -27.14
N LYS A 72 17.70 9.40 -25.90
CA LYS A 72 17.01 10.66 -25.55
C LYS A 72 17.84 11.60 -24.70
N HIS A 73 19.00 11.16 -24.21
CA HIS A 73 19.92 11.93 -23.37
C HIS A 73 19.27 12.55 -22.12
N ARG A 74 18.20 11.91 -21.61
CA ARG A 74 17.51 12.30 -20.38
C ARG A 74 16.92 11.08 -19.68
N MET A 75 16.59 11.23 -18.40
CA MET A 75 15.80 10.24 -17.65
C MET A 75 14.40 10.10 -18.27
N PRO A 76 13.85 8.88 -18.34
CA PRO A 76 12.49 8.69 -18.78
C PRO A 76 11.52 9.23 -17.73
N THR A 77 10.40 9.75 -18.21
CA THR A 77 9.32 10.26 -17.39
C THR A 77 8.22 9.21 -17.28
N LEU A 78 7.90 8.79 -16.06
CA LEU A 78 6.94 7.72 -15.77
C LEU A 78 5.70 8.28 -15.08
N ILE A 79 4.56 7.63 -15.28
CA ILE A 79 3.34 7.83 -14.49
C ILE A 79 2.81 6.48 -14.01
N VAL A 80 2.31 6.42 -12.78
CA VAL A 80 1.55 5.25 -12.30
C VAL A 80 0.09 5.42 -12.71
N GLY A 81 -0.38 4.50 -13.54
CA GLY A 81 -1.77 4.39 -13.95
C GLY A 81 -2.60 3.61 -12.94
N PHE A 82 -3.70 3.03 -13.40
CA PHE A 82 -4.58 2.26 -12.54
C PHE A 82 -3.98 0.90 -12.17
N ILE A 83 -3.94 0.62 -10.87
CA ILE A 83 -3.74 -0.72 -10.34
C ILE A 83 -5.09 -1.32 -9.98
N LYS A 84 -5.46 -2.43 -10.62
CA LYS A 84 -6.75 -3.09 -10.40
C LYS A 84 -6.67 -4.05 -9.22
N ASN A 85 -7.58 -3.93 -8.26
CA ASN A 85 -7.77 -4.95 -7.26
C ASN A 85 -8.74 -6.03 -7.81
N ARG A 86 -8.24 -7.23 -8.08
CA ARG A 86 -9.01 -8.44 -8.42
C ARG A 86 -8.91 -9.50 -7.33
N SER A 87 -8.69 -9.06 -6.09
CA SER A 87 -8.69 -9.95 -4.94
C SER A 87 -10.09 -10.08 -4.34
N HIS A 88 -10.26 -11.12 -3.53
CA HIS A 88 -11.44 -11.31 -2.69
C HIS A 88 -11.42 -10.42 -1.44
N GLU A 89 -10.44 -9.53 -1.30
CA GLU A 89 -10.28 -8.65 -0.15
C GLU A 89 -10.17 -7.16 -0.53
N HIS A 90 -10.46 -6.31 0.43
CA HIS A 90 -10.25 -4.87 0.28
C HIS A 90 -8.78 -4.51 0.52
N ILE A 91 -7.96 -4.61 -0.52
CA ILE A 91 -6.57 -4.15 -0.51
C ILE A 91 -6.54 -2.64 -0.65
N ASN A 92 -5.76 -1.97 0.20
CA ASN A 92 -5.51 -0.54 0.03
C ASN A 92 -4.55 -0.31 -1.15
N ILE A 93 -5.13 -0.16 -2.33
CA ILE A 93 -4.37 0.13 -3.56
C ILE A 93 -3.63 1.46 -3.49
N GLN A 94 -4.15 2.45 -2.76
CA GLN A 94 -3.47 3.75 -2.63
C GLN A 94 -2.14 3.61 -1.90
N THR A 95 -2.08 2.80 -0.83
CA THR A 95 -0.81 2.48 -0.14
C THR A 95 0.18 1.85 -1.11
N PHE A 96 -0.26 0.86 -1.89
CA PHE A 96 0.62 0.18 -2.85
C PHE A 96 1.11 1.10 -3.97
N VAL A 97 0.25 1.97 -4.50
CA VAL A 97 0.64 2.98 -5.48
C VAL A 97 1.68 3.93 -4.89
N LYS A 98 1.49 4.42 -3.66
CA LYS A 98 2.46 5.29 -2.99
C LYS A 98 3.79 4.60 -2.72
N ASP A 99 3.79 3.29 -2.47
CA ASP A 99 5.02 2.51 -2.34
C ASP A 99 5.77 2.38 -3.68
N LEU A 100 5.06 2.17 -4.78
CA LEU A 100 5.65 2.18 -6.13
C LEU A 100 6.24 3.55 -6.47
N GLU A 101 5.51 4.63 -6.19
CA GLU A 101 5.98 6.01 -6.38
C GLU A 101 7.25 6.29 -5.60
N ARG A 102 7.28 5.90 -4.31
CA ARG A 102 8.45 6.06 -3.45
C ARG A 102 9.65 5.27 -3.98
N ALA A 103 9.44 4.02 -4.40
CA ALA A 103 10.50 3.19 -4.95
C ALA A 103 11.07 3.77 -6.26
N LEU A 104 10.21 4.33 -7.13
CA LEU A 104 10.63 5.01 -8.35
C LEU A 104 11.45 6.27 -8.04
N ILE A 105 10.97 7.13 -7.13
CA ILE A 105 11.67 8.36 -6.73
C ILE A 105 13.03 8.03 -6.10
N ASN A 106 13.05 7.09 -5.15
CA ASN A 106 14.28 6.70 -4.45
C ASN A 106 15.31 6.04 -5.37
N SER A 107 14.89 5.51 -6.53
CA SER A 107 15.82 4.94 -7.50
C SER A 107 16.75 5.99 -8.12
N GLY A 108 16.31 7.26 -8.20
CA GLY A 108 17.03 8.34 -8.87
C GLY A 108 17.26 8.16 -10.38
N GLN A 109 16.64 7.15 -10.99
CA GLN A 109 16.90 6.79 -12.40
C GLN A 109 15.81 7.26 -13.37
N VAL A 110 14.69 7.73 -12.84
CA VAL A 110 13.50 8.13 -13.59
C VAL A 110 12.91 9.40 -13.01
N GLN A 111 12.20 10.16 -13.84
CA GLN A 111 11.33 11.23 -13.38
C GLN A 111 9.91 10.68 -13.22
N PHE A 112 9.20 11.14 -12.21
CA PHE A 112 7.84 10.68 -11.94
C PHE A 112 6.86 11.85 -11.99
N VAL A 113 5.78 11.69 -12.76
CA VAL A 113 4.72 12.71 -12.89
C VAL A 113 3.59 12.38 -11.94
N ALA A 114 3.06 13.43 -11.31
CA ALA A 114 1.88 13.37 -10.50
C ALA A 114 0.72 12.63 -11.20
N SER A 115 -0.07 11.91 -10.39
CA SER A 115 -1.24 11.18 -10.85
C SER A 115 -2.28 12.10 -11.50
N LYS A 116 -3.27 11.53 -12.19
CA LYS A 116 -4.33 12.33 -12.83
C LYS A 116 -5.05 13.25 -11.83
N GLY A 117 -5.31 12.77 -10.61
CA GLY A 117 -5.97 13.54 -9.57
C GLY A 117 -5.11 14.68 -9.04
N GLU A 118 -3.86 14.38 -8.68
CA GLU A 118 -2.90 15.40 -8.20
C GLU A 118 -2.65 16.48 -9.24
N ARG A 119 -2.54 16.13 -10.54
CA ARG A 119 -2.40 17.12 -11.61
C ARG A 119 -3.61 18.06 -11.72
N ALA A 120 -4.83 17.55 -11.53
CA ALA A 120 -6.03 18.39 -11.54
C ALA A 120 -5.97 19.41 -10.39
N GLN A 121 -5.61 18.96 -9.19
CA GLN A 121 -5.43 19.82 -8.02
C GLN A 121 -4.31 20.86 -8.22
N ILE A 122 -3.16 20.46 -8.76
CA ILE A 122 -2.03 21.39 -9.03
C ILE A 122 -2.42 22.43 -10.09
N ARG A 123 -3.20 22.06 -11.11
CA ARG A 123 -3.68 23.02 -12.12
C ARG A 123 -4.62 24.05 -11.49
N GLU A 124 -5.50 23.62 -10.60
CA GLU A 124 -6.40 24.52 -9.85
C GLU A 124 -5.58 25.48 -8.96
N GLU A 125 -4.64 24.95 -8.18
CA GLU A 125 -3.75 25.76 -7.33
C GLU A 125 -2.93 26.75 -8.16
N ARG A 126 -2.37 26.32 -9.30
CA ARG A 126 -1.60 27.20 -10.19
C ARG A 126 -2.45 28.34 -10.74
N LEU A 127 -3.73 28.10 -11.03
CA LEU A 127 -4.66 29.16 -11.47
C LEU A 127 -4.92 30.17 -10.34
N ASP A 128 -5.04 29.70 -9.10
CA ASP A 128 -5.17 30.59 -7.95
C ASP A 128 -3.90 31.40 -7.74
N MET A 129 -2.73 30.74 -7.72
CA MET A 129 -1.44 31.40 -7.61
C MET A 129 -1.17 32.38 -8.74
N ALA A 130 -1.62 32.13 -9.97
CA ALA A 130 -1.46 33.08 -11.08
C ALA A 130 -2.17 34.43 -10.83
N ARG A 131 -3.16 34.47 -9.92
CA ARG A 131 -3.82 35.72 -9.51
C ARG A 131 -3.10 36.46 -8.40
N HIS A 132 -2.25 35.78 -7.63
CA HIS A 132 -1.69 36.30 -6.38
C HIS A 132 -0.15 36.33 -6.33
N ALA A 133 0.53 35.54 -7.16
CA ALA A 133 1.99 35.49 -7.22
C ALA A 133 2.55 36.68 -8.00
N SER A 134 3.77 37.10 -7.64
CA SER A 134 4.53 38.09 -8.41
C SER A 134 4.86 37.56 -9.81
N GLU A 135 4.99 38.45 -10.78
CA GLU A 135 5.34 38.10 -12.17
C GLU A 135 6.60 37.22 -12.28
N ASP A 136 7.65 37.52 -11.50
CA ASP A 136 8.93 36.80 -11.53
C ASP A 136 8.87 35.33 -11.06
N THR A 137 7.86 34.98 -10.24
CA THR A 137 7.75 33.64 -9.63
C THR A 137 6.58 32.83 -10.19
N MET A 138 5.70 33.47 -10.95
CA MET A 138 4.53 32.85 -11.56
C MET A 138 4.94 31.70 -12.51
N LYS A 139 4.18 30.60 -12.48
CA LYS A 139 4.35 29.45 -13.38
C LYS A 139 3.17 29.36 -14.31
N GLY A 140 3.43 29.37 -15.62
CA GLY A 140 2.40 29.34 -16.64
C GLY A 140 1.75 27.96 -16.83
N PRO A 141 0.57 27.90 -17.48
CA PRO A 141 0.01 26.66 -17.98
C PRO A 141 0.84 26.11 -19.16
N GLY A 142 0.73 24.81 -19.45
CA GLY A 142 1.33 24.20 -20.64
C GLY A 142 2.75 23.65 -20.48
N GLU A 143 3.42 23.90 -19.35
CA GLU A 143 4.78 23.40 -19.07
C GLU A 143 4.80 22.02 -18.39
N GLU A 144 3.68 21.28 -18.39
CA GLU A 144 3.63 19.95 -17.79
C GLU A 144 4.44 18.94 -18.61
N VAL A 145 5.34 18.23 -17.94
CA VAL A 145 6.13 17.17 -18.57
C VAL A 145 5.23 15.99 -18.92
N GLY A 146 5.23 15.61 -20.19
CA GLY A 146 4.56 14.39 -20.67
C GLY A 146 5.26 13.13 -20.19
N ALA A 147 4.49 12.13 -19.78
CA ALA A 147 5.03 10.81 -19.45
C ALA A 147 5.43 10.05 -20.72
N ASP A 148 6.62 9.47 -20.73
CA ASP A 148 7.09 8.56 -21.77
C ASP A 148 6.52 7.15 -21.59
N PHE A 149 6.31 6.75 -20.33
CA PHE A 149 5.82 5.43 -19.97
C PHE A 149 4.73 5.50 -18.90
N MET A 150 3.79 4.56 -18.95
CA MET A 150 2.78 4.35 -17.91
C MET A 150 2.95 2.97 -17.30
N LEU A 151 3.05 2.93 -15.97
CA LEU A 151 3.05 1.71 -15.17
C LEU A 151 1.61 1.37 -14.79
N ILE A 152 1.11 0.23 -15.22
CA ILE A 152 -0.21 -0.28 -14.83
C ILE A 152 -0.07 -1.64 -14.14
N GLY A 153 -1.15 -2.13 -13.53
CA GLY A 153 -1.08 -3.43 -12.91
C GLY A 153 -2.38 -3.98 -12.37
N VAL A 154 -2.27 -5.18 -11.82
CA VAL A 154 -3.36 -5.91 -11.21
C VAL A 154 -2.85 -6.74 -10.03
N ILE A 155 -3.65 -6.82 -8.98
CA ILE A 155 -3.42 -7.68 -7.83
C ILE A 155 -4.54 -8.73 -7.82
N ASN A 156 -4.16 -10.00 -7.83
CA ASN A 156 -5.08 -11.15 -7.77
C ASN A 156 -4.83 -11.92 -6.48
N THR A 157 -5.88 -12.55 -5.94
CA THR A 157 -5.74 -13.47 -4.81
C THR A 157 -6.44 -14.79 -5.03
N ILE A 158 -5.84 -15.84 -4.49
CA ILE A 158 -6.44 -17.17 -4.41
C ILE A 158 -6.38 -17.59 -2.95
N ARG A 159 -7.53 -17.97 -2.40
CA ARG A 159 -7.66 -18.52 -1.05
C ARG A 159 -7.99 -20.00 -1.15
N ASP A 160 -7.23 -20.80 -0.43
CA ASP A 160 -7.46 -22.23 -0.27
C ASP A 160 -7.56 -22.54 1.23
N GLU A 161 -8.57 -23.30 1.66
CA GLU A 161 -8.78 -23.64 3.07
C GLU A 161 -9.24 -25.09 3.21
N ALA A 162 -8.52 -25.86 4.04
CA ALA A 162 -8.84 -27.24 4.36
C ALA A 162 -8.39 -27.58 5.79
N SER A 163 -9.25 -28.29 6.54
CA SER A 163 -8.93 -28.88 7.85
C SER A 163 -8.22 -27.92 8.83
N GLY A 164 -8.72 -26.69 8.97
CA GLY A 164 -8.20 -25.69 9.93
C GLY A 164 -6.91 -24.97 9.48
N LYS A 165 -6.42 -25.23 8.26
CA LYS A 165 -5.33 -24.51 7.61
C LYS A 165 -5.89 -23.71 6.44
N ALA A 166 -5.43 -22.48 6.27
CA ALA A 166 -5.72 -21.69 5.09
C ALA A 166 -4.42 -21.24 4.43
N VAL A 167 -4.43 -21.14 3.11
CA VAL A 167 -3.34 -20.62 2.29
C VAL A 167 -3.87 -19.42 1.52
N MET A 168 -3.22 -18.28 1.71
CA MET A 168 -3.47 -17.07 0.93
C MET A 168 -2.35 -16.90 -0.08
N TYR A 169 -2.71 -16.90 -1.36
CA TYR A 169 -1.80 -16.63 -2.45
C TYR A 169 -2.14 -15.27 -3.07
N TYR A 170 -1.12 -14.42 -3.21
CA TYR A 170 -1.18 -13.12 -3.85
C TYR A 170 -0.31 -13.14 -5.09
N GLN A 171 -0.83 -12.55 -6.16
CA GLN A 171 -0.09 -12.36 -7.40
C GLN A 171 -0.27 -10.92 -7.86
N VAL A 172 0.85 -10.20 -7.95
CA VAL A 172 0.92 -8.84 -8.45
C VAL A 172 1.58 -8.88 -9.81
N ASN A 173 0.86 -8.41 -10.83
CA ASN A 173 1.39 -8.24 -12.18
C ASN A 173 1.45 -6.74 -12.47
N LEU A 174 2.63 -6.25 -12.86
CA LEU A 174 2.83 -4.88 -13.30
C LEU A 174 3.33 -4.87 -14.74
N GLU A 175 2.95 -3.85 -15.50
CA GLU A 175 3.33 -3.69 -16.90
C GLU A 175 3.73 -2.24 -17.13
N LEU A 176 4.86 -2.03 -17.81
CA LEU A 176 5.32 -0.72 -18.25
C LEU A 176 5.03 -0.55 -19.74
N ILE A 177 4.26 0.46 -20.09
CA ILE A 177 3.75 0.69 -21.45
C ILE A 177 4.29 2.02 -21.96
N ALA A 178 4.88 2.02 -23.16
CA ALA A 178 5.30 3.24 -23.85
C ALA A 178 4.07 4.04 -24.30
N MET A 179 3.98 5.29 -23.87
CA MET A 179 2.82 6.16 -24.12
C MET A 179 2.68 6.56 -25.59
N ALA A 180 3.78 6.60 -26.34
CA ALA A 180 3.78 7.03 -27.74
C ALA A 180 3.15 6.01 -28.69
N ASN A 181 3.25 4.71 -28.39
CA ASN A 181 2.88 3.62 -29.31
C ASN A 181 2.25 2.40 -28.63
N ASN A 182 1.95 2.47 -27.33
CA ASN A 182 1.31 1.42 -26.53
C ASN A 182 2.08 0.10 -26.46
N ILE A 183 3.39 0.11 -26.71
CA ILE A 183 4.22 -1.10 -26.62
C ILE A 183 4.55 -1.39 -25.14
N LYS A 184 4.32 -2.63 -24.71
CA LYS A 184 4.80 -3.10 -23.40
C LYS A 184 6.32 -3.25 -23.47
N VAL A 185 7.04 -2.46 -22.68
CA VAL A 185 8.50 -2.50 -22.60
C VAL A 185 9.01 -3.31 -21.42
N TRP A 186 8.15 -3.58 -20.43
CA TRP A 186 8.42 -4.50 -19.34
C TRP A 186 7.12 -5.09 -18.81
N VAL A 187 7.20 -6.34 -18.37
CA VAL A 187 6.15 -7.04 -17.64
C VAL A 187 6.82 -7.76 -16.49
N GLY A 188 6.36 -7.52 -15.28
CA GLY A 188 6.87 -8.15 -14.08
C GLY A 188 5.76 -8.85 -13.29
N GLU A 189 6.18 -9.84 -12.52
CA GLU A 189 5.30 -10.60 -11.66
C GLU A 189 5.96 -10.85 -10.31
N LYS A 190 5.20 -10.64 -9.24
CA LYS A 190 5.58 -11.05 -7.89
C LYS A 190 4.49 -11.88 -7.25
N LYS A 191 4.90 -12.96 -6.60
CA LYS A 191 4.02 -13.92 -5.93
C LYS A 191 4.35 -13.96 -4.44
N ILE A 192 3.31 -13.98 -3.62
CA ILE A 192 3.41 -14.19 -2.17
C ILE A 192 2.48 -15.34 -1.80
N LYS A 193 2.95 -16.25 -0.96
CA LYS A 193 2.14 -17.36 -0.44
C LYS A 193 2.27 -17.39 1.07
N LYS A 194 1.15 -17.25 1.78
CA LYS A 194 1.08 -17.21 3.24
C LYS A 194 0.28 -18.40 3.76
N LEU A 195 0.84 -19.13 4.73
CA LEU A 195 0.15 -20.21 5.43
C LEU A 195 -0.42 -19.68 6.74
N ILE A 196 -1.73 -19.80 6.90
CA ILE A 196 -2.47 -19.43 8.09
C ILE A 196 -2.81 -20.70 8.86
N LYS A 197 -2.29 -20.81 10.08
CA LYS A 197 -2.70 -21.85 11.04
C LYS A 197 -3.61 -21.19 12.07
N LYS A 198 -4.85 -21.64 12.18
CA LYS A 198 -5.70 -21.26 13.32
C LYS A 198 -5.09 -21.91 14.58
N PRO A 199 -4.70 -21.14 15.61
CA PRO A 199 -4.37 -21.74 16.89
C PRO A 199 -5.61 -22.50 17.38
N GLY A 200 -5.47 -23.76 17.76
CA GLY A 200 -6.55 -24.45 18.47
C GLY A 200 -6.83 -23.68 19.76
N LEU A 201 -8.11 -23.49 20.12
CA LEU A 201 -8.46 -22.99 21.45
C LEU A 201 -7.90 -23.98 22.48
N SER A 202 -6.83 -23.60 23.18
CA SER A 202 -6.60 -24.11 24.53
C SER A 202 -7.49 -23.28 25.43
N TRP A 203 -8.56 -23.91 25.92
CA TRP A 203 -9.35 -23.42 27.04
C TRP A 203 -8.55 -23.54 28.35
#